data_AF-A0A4Y1R406-F1
#
_entry.id   AF-A0A4Y1R406-F1
#
_cell.length_a   1.000
_cell.length_b   1.000
_cell.length_c   1.000
_cell.angle_alpha   90.00
_cell.angle_beta   90.00
_cell.angle_gamma   90.00
#
_symmetry.space_group_name_H-M   'P 1'
#
loop_
_entity.id
_entity.type
_entity.pdbx_description
1 polymer ?
#
loop_
_entity_poly.entity_id
_entity_poly.type
_entity_poly.pdbx_seq_one_letter_code
_entity_poly.pdbx_strand_id
1 'polypeptide(L)'
;MAALKNYDGKYWRDLFDSRVGKTTWPYGSGVWSKKEWVLPEIDSDDIVSAFEGNSNLFWAERYGKQFLGMNDLWVKHCGISHTGSFKDLA
;
A
#
# COMPACT_ATOMS: atom_id res chain seq x y z
N MET A 1 14.38 -9.84 10.59
CA MET A 1 15.17 -9.65 9.35
C MET A 1 15.71 -10.95 8.76
N ALA A 2 16.38 -11.82 9.53
CA ALA A 2 16.96 -13.06 8.98
C ALA A 2 15.93 -13.95 8.26
N ALA A 3 14.77 -14.17 8.88
CA ALA A 3 13.70 -14.99 8.29
C ALA A 3 13.14 -14.45 6.96
N LEU A 4 13.07 -13.12 6.79
CA LEU A 4 12.53 -12.51 5.56
C LEU A 4 13.45 -12.75 4.35
N LYS A 5 14.76 -12.88 4.58
CA LYS A 5 15.76 -13.15 3.54
C LYS A 5 15.76 -14.60 3.04
N ASN A 6 15.05 -15.50 3.72
CA ASN A 6 14.82 -16.86 3.21
C ASN A 6 13.92 -16.86 1.97
N TYR A 7 13.22 -15.75 1.73
CA TYR A 7 12.39 -15.53 0.56
C TYR A 7 13.05 -14.46 -0.32
N ASP A 8 13.18 -14.77 -1.61
CA ASP A 8 13.82 -13.85 -2.55
C ASP A 8 12.91 -12.65 -2.92
N GLY A 9 13.48 -11.69 -3.63
CA GLY A 9 12.72 -10.52 -4.05
C GLY A 9 11.57 -10.85 -5.02
N LYS A 10 11.66 -11.94 -5.79
CA LYS A 10 10.59 -12.34 -6.71
C LYS A 10 9.40 -12.86 -5.94
N TYR A 11 9.63 -13.73 -4.97
CA TYR A 11 8.61 -14.23 -4.05
C TYR A 11 7.83 -13.08 -3.40
N TRP A 12 8.53 -12.09 -2.83
CA TRP A 12 7.86 -10.98 -2.16
C TRP A 12 7.02 -10.12 -3.11
N ARG A 13 7.54 -9.83 -4.31
CA ARG A 13 6.78 -9.10 -5.35
C ARG A 13 5.54 -9.88 -5.75
N ASP A 14 5.69 -11.15 -6.12
CA ASP A 14 4.58 -12.00 -6.54
C ASP A 14 3.52 -12.14 -5.43
N LEU A 15 3.96 -12.32 -4.17
CA LEU A 15 3.07 -12.42 -3.01
C LEU A 15 2.26 -11.14 -2.82
N PHE A 16 2.90 -9.97 -2.85
CA PHE A 16 2.23 -8.69 -2.66
C PHE A 16 1.33 -8.32 -3.84
N ASP A 17 1.74 -8.63 -5.07
CA ASP A 17 0.97 -8.38 -6.28
C ASP A 17 -0.26 -9.29 -6.35
N SER A 18 -0.16 -10.54 -5.88
CA SER A 18 -1.30 -11.49 -5.84
C SER A 18 -2.49 -10.99 -5.01
N ARG A 19 -2.24 -10.06 -4.09
CA ARG A 19 -3.22 -9.48 -3.15
C ARG A 19 -3.85 -8.18 -3.66
N VAL A 20 -3.31 -7.60 -4.74
CA VAL A 20 -3.83 -6.36 -5.31
C VAL A 20 -5.27 -6.54 -5.81
N GLY A 21 -6.15 -5.62 -5.44
CA GLY A 21 -7.56 -5.60 -5.87
C GLY A 21 -8.42 -6.73 -5.28
N LYS A 22 -7.95 -7.43 -4.24
CA LYS A 22 -8.72 -8.46 -3.54
C LYS A 22 -9.55 -7.85 -2.42
N THR A 23 -10.65 -8.53 -2.09
CA THR A 23 -11.50 -8.22 -0.92
C THR A 23 -11.37 -9.27 0.19
N THR A 24 -10.44 -10.22 0.04
CA THR A 24 -10.16 -11.26 1.04
C THR A 24 -9.56 -10.67 2.30
N TRP A 25 -10.06 -11.06 3.47
CA TRP A 25 -9.55 -10.62 4.78
C TRP A 25 -8.17 -11.22 5.10
N PRO A 26 -7.21 -10.46 5.67
CA PRO A 26 -7.19 -9.00 5.85
C PRO A 26 -6.60 -8.26 4.62
N TYR A 27 -6.22 -8.99 3.57
CA TYR A 27 -5.39 -8.51 2.46
C TYR A 27 -6.04 -7.48 1.51
N GLY A 28 -7.32 -7.15 1.70
CA GLY A 28 -7.94 -6.01 1.03
C GLY A 28 -7.36 -4.65 1.47
N SER A 29 -6.79 -4.56 2.67
CA SER A 29 -6.07 -3.38 3.14
C SER A 29 -4.69 -3.25 2.47
N GLY A 30 -4.33 -2.04 2.09
CA GLY A 30 -2.99 -1.71 1.60
C GLY A 30 -1.91 -1.96 2.67
N VAL A 31 -2.21 -1.78 3.95
CA VAL A 31 -1.32 -2.11 5.08
C VAL A 31 -1.21 -3.62 5.22
N TRP A 32 -2.35 -4.30 5.42
CA TRP A 32 -2.36 -5.73 5.74
C TRP A 32 -2.06 -6.64 4.56
N SER A 33 -2.14 -6.16 3.31
CA SER A 33 -1.61 -6.88 2.15
C SER A 33 -0.12 -7.19 2.28
N LYS A 34 0.60 -6.51 3.19
CA LYS A 34 2.02 -6.73 3.55
C LYS A 34 2.16 -7.17 5.02
N LYS A 35 1.16 -7.86 5.61
CA LYS A 35 1.12 -8.29 7.03
C LYS A 35 2.45 -8.84 7.55
N GLU A 36 3.13 -9.65 6.74
CA GLU A 36 4.43 -10.27 7.07
C GLU A 36 5.53 -9.25 7.40
N TRP A 37 5.43 -8.03 6.89
CA TRP A 37 6.40 -6.96 7.08
C TRP A 37 5.91 -5.86 8.04
N VAL A 38 4.63 -5.89 8.42
CA VAL A 38 4.02 -4.91 9.33
C VAL A 38 3.96 -5.45 10.74
N LEU A 39 3.17 -6.50 10.95
CA LEU A 39 2.98 -7.13 12.26
C LEU A 39 2.75 -8.64 12.02
N PRO A 40 3.83 -9.44 11.85
CA PRO A 40 3.70 -10.81 11.38
C PRO A 40 3.03 -11.76 12.38
N GLU A 41 3.07 -11.44 13.68
CA GLU A 41 2.64 -12.33 14.76
C GLU A 41 1.17 -12.16 15.18
N ILE A 42 0.49 -11.10 14.73
CA ILE A 42 -0.93 -10.88 15.07
C ILE A 42 -1.82 -11.90 14.36
N ASP A 43 -2.84 -12.41 15.04
CA ASP A 43 -3.86 -13.21 14.39
C ASP A 43 -4.69 -12.34 13.43
N SER A 44 -5.22 -12.92 12.36
CA SER A 44 -6.13 -12.18 11.48
C SER A 44 -7.44 -11.82 12.17
N ASP A 45 -7.85 -12.54 13.20
CA ASP A 45 -9.05 -12.25 13.99
C ASP A 45 -8.90 -11.00 14.88
N ASP A 46 -7.66 -10.64 15.22
CA ASP A 46 -7.34 -9.45 16.04
C ASP A 46 -7.10 -8.18 15.19
N ILE A 47 -7.07 -8.32 13.86
CA ILE A 47 -6.85 -7.18 12.95
C ILE A 47 -8.08 -6.28 12.96
N VAL A 48 -7.87 -4.98 13.21
CA VAL A 48 -8.88 -3.94 13.01
C VAL A 48 -8.48 -3.14 11.77
N SER A 49 -9.31 -3.20 10.73
CA SER A 49 -9.03 -2.55 9.45
C SER A 49 -10.33 -2.14 8.76
N ALA A 50 -10.27 -1.04 8.01
CA ALA A 50 -11.33 -0.54 7.14
C ALA A 50 -10.94 -0.67 5.65
N PHE A 51 -9.98 -1.54 5.32
CA PHE A 51 -9.35 -1.64 4.00
C PHE A 51 -8.67 -0.33 3.55
N GLU A 52 -8.12 0.40 4.52
CA GLU A 52 -7.27 1.56 4.31
C GLU A 52 -6.05 1.25 3.42
N GLY A 53 -5.44 2.27 2.84
CA GLY A 53 -4.35 2.13 1.87
C GLY A 53 -4.87 1.91 0.45
N ASN A 54 -4.04 1.31 -0.41
CA ASN A 54 -4.30 1.22 -1.86
C ASN A 54 -4.66 2.58 -2.51
N SER A 55 -4.15 3.67 -1.93
CA SER A 55 -4.52 5.02 -2.29
C SER A 55 -4.07 5.40 -3.70
N ASN A 56 -4.77 6.36 -4.30
CA ASN A 56 -4.49 6.79 -5.66
C ASN A 56 -3.04 7.28 -5.85
N LEU A 57 -2.43 6.87 -6.96
CA LEU A 57 -1.15 7.37 -7.45
C LEU A 57 -1.43 8.18 -8.73
N PHE A 58 -1.52 9.50 -8.57
CA PHE A 58 -1.95 10.43 -9.61
C PHE A 58 -0.76 10.92 -10.42
N TRP A 59 -0.82 10.80 -11.75
CA TRP A 59 0.14 11.44 -12.64
C TRP A 59 -0.25 12.92 -12.82
N ALA A 60 0.55 13.81 -12.25
CA ALA A 60 0.29 15.25 -12.28
C ALA A 60 0.80 15.89 -13.59
N GLU A 61 0.44 15.29 -14.74
CA GLU A 61 0.98 15.61 -16.07
C GLU A 61 0.97 17.11 -16.36
N ARG A 62 -0.22 17.74 -16.29
CA ARG A 62 -0.39 19.15 -16.63
C ARG A 62 0.41 20.05 -15.70
N TYR A 63 0.39 19.78 -14.40
CA TYR A 63 1.12 20.59 -13.43
C TYR A 63 2.63 20.46 -13.63
N GLY A 64 3.13 19.22 -13.74
CA GLY A 64 4.53 18.92 -14.02
C GLY A 64 5.01 19.62 -15.28
N LYS A 65 4.29 19.49 -16.39
CA LYS A 65 4.69 20.06 -17.67
C LYS A 65 4.65 21.59 -17.67
N GLN A 66 3.55 22.18 -17.21
CA GLN A 66 3.30 23.61 -17.37
C GLN A 66 4.05 24.48 -16.36
N PHE A 67 4.27 23.99 -15.15
CA PHE A 67 4.82 24.81 -14.06
C PHE A 67 6.23 24.40 -13.62
N LEU A 68 6.65 23.16 -13.90
CA LEU A 68 7.92 22.62 -13.42
C LEU A 68 8.85 22.12 -14.53
N GLY A 69 8.40 22.10 -15.79
CA GLY A 69 9.15 21.51 -16.90
C GLY A 69 9.40 20.01 -16.76
N MET A 70 8.58 19.31 -15.98
CA MET A 70 8.68 17.88 -15.71
C MET A 70 7.70 17.08 -16.58
N ASN A 71 8.07 15.86 -16.95
CA ASN A 71 7.22 14.90 -17.66
C ASN A 71 6.80 13.69 -16.81
N ASP A 72 7.40 13.51 -15.62
CA ASP A 72 7.18 12.33 -14.77
C ASP A 72 6.95 12.71 -13.29
N LEU A 73 6.04 13.67 -13.07
CA LEU A 73 5.64 14.10 -11.72
C LEU A 73 4.39 13.35 -11.25
N TRP A 74 4.42 12.85 -10.02
CA TRP A 74 3.33 12.09 -9.42
C TRP A 74 2.97 12.60 -8.02
N VAL A 75 1.71 12.39 -7.63
CA VAL A 75 1.21 12.63 -6.28
C VAL A 75 0.62 11.33 -5.72
N LYS A 76 1.14 10.87 -4.58
CA LYS A 76 0.56 9.75 -3.82
C LYS A 76 -0.47 10.31 -2.84
N HIS A 77 -1.75 10.15 -3.17
CA HIS A 77 -2.86 10.73 -2.41
C HIS A 77 -3.22 9.93 -1.16
N CYS A 78 -2.33 9.92 -0.17
CA CYS A 78 -2.60 9.28 1.12
C CYS A 78 -3.76 9.90 1.91
N GLY A 79 -4.17 11.12 1.59
CA GLY A 79 -5.33 11.77 2.21
C GLY A 79 -6.68 11.43 1.55
N ILE A 80 -6.71 10.71 0.43
CA ILE A 80 -7.97 10.21 -0.14
C ILE A 80 -8.27 8.86 0.50
N SER A 81 -8.82 8.93 1.70
CA SER A 81 -9.14 7.79 2.56
C SER A 81 -10.40 8.06 3.39
N HIS A 82 -10.83 7.08 4.19
CA HIS A 82 -12.07 7.17 4.97
C HIS A 82 -12.05 8.28 6.04
N THR A 83 -10.88 8.68 6.55
CA THR A 83 -10.72 9.82 7.48
C THR A 83 -10.23 11.10 6.80
N GLY A 84 -9.92 11.06 5.50
CA GLY A 84 -9.30 12.18 4.79
C GLY A 84 -7.84 12.43 5.21
N SER A 85 -7.16 11.43 5.77
CA SER A 85 -5.83 11.58 6.38
C SER A 85 -4.96 10.34 6.14
N PHE A 86 -3.65 10.56 6.00
CA PHE A 86 -2.64 9.48 5.94
C PHE A 86 -2.54 8.67 7.24
N LYS A 87 -3.08 9.19 8.34
CA LYS A 87 -2.99 8.56 9.67
C LYS A 87 -3.79 7.27 9.79
N ASP A 88 -4.60 6.92 8.78
CA ASP A 88 -5.23 5.61 8.72
C ASP A 88 -4.22 4.47 8.53
N LEU A 89 -3.01 4.75 8.02
CA LEU A 89 -1.95 3.73 7.84
C LEU A 89 -1.01 3.56 9.05
N ALA A 90 -1.14 4.40 10.08
CA ALA A 90 -0.14 4.59 11.15
C ALA A 90 -0.55 4.00 12.50
#